data_AF-A0A1V6K5X0-F1
#
_entry.id   AF-A0A1V6K5X0-F1
#
_cell.length_a   1.000
_cell.length_b   1.000
_cell.length_c   1.000
_cell.angle_alpha   90.00
_cell.angle_beta   90.00
_cell.angle_gamma   90.00
#
_symmetry.space_group_name_H-M   'P 1'
#
loop_
_entity.id
_entity.type
_entity.pdbx_description
1 polymer ?
#
loop_
_entity_poly.entity_id
_entity_poly.type
_entity_poly.pdbx_seq_one_letter_code
_entity_poly.pdbx_strand_id
1 'polypeptide(L)'
;MLVWSLAWLMVFSTSSDPDPGPAGIPLSVGDARLHPSRMSLSCYPGETLSLSTPDSCSWAFSGGEPASCSGTSASWTAPRRHGVVRLSLSSRDAVQEYALIILVDASRWRTTTLNSYPIGLYGDGNSRRDNPAAFIEMRQADAGVRLSSHFTLGEFLGHTEGCYPQYLALDLRLVDKLETLLSSLGESYPEPLDIHVFSGFRSPEYNSSIGNETDFSAHLYGTAADIWVESFPPNNLMDDVDRNKRIDIGDGSFIVDLTRRIEASGSVPVGGASAYRWTPQHGPFVHIDVRGRPASWQTQLNLVPDPVI
;
A
#
# COMPACT_ATOMS: atom_id res chain seq x y z
N MET A 1 -12.53 3.26 62.53
CA MET A 1 -12.94 2.58 61.27
C MET A 1 -13.16 3.66 60.22
N LEU A 2 -12.18 3.87 59.34
CA LEU A 2 -12.26 4.84 58.24
C LEU A 2 -12.19 4.05 56.93
N VAL A 3 -13.28 4.04 56.17
CA VAL A 3 -13.35 3.38 54.85
C VAL A 3 -12.85 4.39 53.83
N TRP A 4 -11.71 4.09 53.19
CA TRP A 4 -11.21 4.85 52.04
C TRP A 4 -11.81 4.25 50.78
N SER A 5 -12.74 4.97 50.16
CA SER A 5 -13.22 4.68 48.81
C SER A 5 -12.22 5.24 47.80
N LEU A 6 -11.46 4.36 47.14
CA LEU A 6 -10.65 4.73 45.98
C LEU A 6 -11.59 4.89 44.78
N ALA A 7 -11.89 6.14 44.40
CA ALA A 7 -12.49 6.43 43.11
C ALA A 7 -11.42 6.27 42.03
N TRP A 8 -11.53 5.22 41.22
CA TRP A 8 -10.81 5.13 39.95
C TRP A 8 -11.38 6.17 39.00
N LEU A 9 -10.64 7.25 38.76
CA LEU A 9 -10.88 8.08 37.58
C LEU A 9 -10.54 7.23 36.36
N MET A 10 -11.57 6.69 35.70
CA MET A 10 -11.43 6.31 34.29
C MET A 10 -11.28 7.60 33.50
N VAL A 11 -10.06 7.88 33.06
CA VAL A 11 -9.84 8.85 31.99
C VAL A 11 -10.36 8.20 30.72
N PHE A 12 -11.59 8.56 30.33
CA PHE A 12 -12.04 8.30 28.97
C PHE A 12 -11.19 9.16 28.05
N SER A 13 -10.21 8.52 27.40
CA SER A 13 -9.54 9.11 26.26
C SER A 13 -10.58 9.28 25.15
N THR A 14 -10.97 10.52 24.87
CA THR A 14 -11.71 10.87 23.65
C THR A 14 -10.75 11.06 22.47
N SER A 15 -9.55 10.46 22.51
CA SER A 15 -8.63 10.51 21.38
C SER A 15 -9.27 9.72 20.24
N SER A 16 -9.84 10.43 19.27
CA SER A 16 -9.74 10.02 17.87
C SER A 16 -8.32 9.50 17.68
N ASP A 17 -8.15 8.29 17.16
CA ASP A 17 -6.81 7.86 16.75
C ASP A 17 -6.31 8.95 15.80
N PRO A 18 -5.17 9.61 16.09
CA PRO A 18 -4.71 10.70 15.25
C PRO A 18 -4.44 10.12 13.86
N ASP A 19 -5.20 10.59 12.88
CA ASP A 19 -4.94 10.38 11.46
C ASP A 19 -3.41 10.54 11.23
N PRO A 20 -2.70 9.50 10.77
CA PRO A 20 -1.27 9.55 10.62
C PRO A 20 -0.90 10.65 9.63
N GLY A 21 -0.29 11.72 10.17
CA GLY A 21 0.07 12.90 9.38
C GLY A 21 1.10 12.61 8.28
N PRO A 22 1.34 13.58 7.39
CA PRO A 22 2.36 13.47 6.35
C PRO A 22 3.76 13.28 6.96
N ALA A 23 4.71 12.84 6.13
CA ALA A 23 6.10 12.68 6.56
C ALA A 23 6.65 14.00 7.14
N GLY A 24 7.18 13.95 8.36
CA GLY A 24 7.66 15.12 9.09
C GLY A 24 8.90 15.78 8.47
N ILE A 25 9.65 15.04 7.66
CA ILE A 25 10.78 15.55 6.87
C ILE A 25 10.61 15.06 5.43
N PRO A 26 10.28 15.93 4.47
CA PRO A 26 10.11 15.52 3.07
C PRO A 26 11.41 15.01 2.45
N LEU A 27 11.31 13.97 1.63
CA LEU A 27 12.42 13.34 0.92
C LEU A 27 12.21 13.40 -0.59
N SER A 28 13.30 13.61 -1.32
CA SER A 28 13.37 13.54 -2.78
C SER A 28 14.40 12.51 -3.23
N VAL A 29 14.15 11.86 -4.38
CA VAL A 29 15.07 10.94 -5.05
C VAL A 29 15.36 11.50 -6.45
N GLY A 30 16.61 11.85 -6.71
CA GLY A 30 16.97 12.68 -7.87
C GLY A 30 16.23 14.01 -7.81
N ASP A 31 15.54 14.36 -8.90
CA ASP A 31 14.74 15.58 -9.00
C ASP A 31 13.27 15.37 -8.58
N ALA A 32 12.87 14.13 -8.27
CA ALA A 32 11.49 13.79 -7.93
C ALA A 32 11.28 13.82 -6.42
N ARG A 33 10.37 14.69 -5.96
CA ARG A 33 9.90 14.69 -4.59
C ARG A 33 8.95 13.51 -4.36
N LEU A 34 9.12 12.78 -3.27
CA LEU A 34 8.18 11.73 -2.88
C LEU A 34 6.81 12.35 -2.51
N HIS A 35 5.74 11.57 -2.67
CA HIS A 35 4.41 11.96 -2.19
C HIS A 35 4.47 12.32 -0.68
N PRO A 36 3.72 13.33 -0.21
CA PRO A 36 3.81 13.79 1.19
C PRO A 36 3.61 12.69 2.25
N SER A 37 2.72 11.73 1.99
CA SER A 37 2.50 10.58 2.89
C SER A 37 3.48 9.43 2.70
N ARG A 38 4.35 9.46 1.66
CA ARG A 38 5.27 8.35 1.35
C ARG A 38 6.34 8.22 2.42
N MET A 39 6.52 7.00 2.93
CA MET A 39 7.55 6.64 3.93
C MET A 39 8.44 5.49 3.44
N SER A 40 8.48 5.25 2.13
CA SER A 40 9.26 4.18 1.52
C SER A 40 9.81 4.56 0.16
N LEU A 41 10.83 3.84 -0.27
CA LEU A 41 11.37 3.86 -1.63
C LEU A 41 11.97 2.50 -1.96
N SER A 42 12.14 2.21 -3.24
CA SER A 42 12.69 0.93 -3.70
C SER A 42 13.87 1.13 -4.65
N CYS A 43 14.87 0.28 -4.56
CA CYS A 43 16.00 0.26 -5.49
C CYS A 43 16.59 -1.14 -5.63
N TYR A 44 17.42 -1.34 -6.65
CA TYR A 44 18.11 -2.60 -6.86
C TYR A 44 19.37 -2.73 -5.98
N PRO A 45 19.82 -3.96 -5.70
CA PRO A 45 21.05 -4.18 -4.94
C PRO A 45 22.26 -3.49 -5.56
N GLY A 46 22.99 -2.69 -4.78
CA GLY A 46 24.16 -1.94 -5.23
C GLY A 46 23.85 -0.67 -6.05
N GLU A 47 22.59 -0.29 -6.23
CA GLU A 47 22.20 0.96 -6.86
C GLU A 47 22.55 2.16 -5.98
N THR A 48 22.99 3.26 -6.59
CA THR A 48 23.25 4.53 -5.90
C THR A 48 22.09 5.49 -6.12
N LEU A 49 21.47 5.90 -5.02
CA LEU A 49 20.41 6.91 -5.00
C LEU A 49 20.97 8.26 -4.61
N SER A 50 20.53 9.30 -5.33
CA SER A 50 20.73 10.69 -4.96
C SER A 50 19.53 11.14 -4.14
N LEU A 51 19.70 11.28 -2.82
CA LEU A 51 18.64 11.67 -1.89
C LEU A 51 18.80 13.12 -1.47
N SER A 52 17.69 13.84 -1.27
CA SER A 52 17.74 15.20 -0.73
C SER A 52 16.54 15.57 0.14
N THR A 53 16.76 16.50 1.05
CA THR A 53 15.76 17.13 1.93
C THR A 53 15.80 18.64 1.72
N PRO A 54 14.69 19.37 1.99
CA PRO A 54 14.67 20.83 1.87
C PRO A 54 15.70 21.51 2.80
N ASP A 55 15.82 21.00 4.02
CA ASP A 55 16.70 21.53 5.05
C ASP A 55 17.78 20.52 5.43
N SER A 56 18.87 21.01 6.02
CA SER A 56 19.98 20.17 6.46
C SER A 56 19.54 19.21 7.57
N CYS A 57 19.78 17.91 7.36
CA CYS A 57 19.44 16.85 8.30
C CYS A 57 20.67 15.99 8.64
N SER A 58 20.60 15.28 9.76
CA SER A 58 21.45 14.10 9.99
C SER A 58 20.78 12.89 9.34
N TRP A 59 21.56 12.10 8.61
CA TRP A 59 21.13 10.92 7.89
C TRP A 59 21.79 9.71 8.54
N ALA A 60 21.01 8.71 8.93
CA ALA A 60 21.54 7.44 9.42
C ALA A 60 20.87 6.28 8.68
N PHE A 61 21.68 5.37 8.14
CA PHE A 61 21.21 4.22 7.38
C PHE A 61 21.55 2.95 8.15
N SER A 62 20.59 2.03 8.27
CA SER A 62 20.82 0.72 8.91
C SER A 62 21.60 -0.26 8.01
N GLY A 63 22.00 0.17 6.81
CA GLY A 63 22.77 -0.59 5.84
C GLY A 63 23.07 0.26 4.60
N GLY A 64 24.02 -0.20 3.79
CA GLY A 64 24.49 0.54 2.61
C GLY A 64 25.58 1.54 2.99
N GLU A 65 26.02 2.34 2.02
CA GLU A 65 27.13 3.28 2.20
C GLU A 65 26.81 4.66 1.59
N PRO A 66 27.11 5.78 2.28
CA PRO A 66 27.67 5.82 3.63
C PRO A 66 26.62 5.40 4.67
N ALA A 67 27.07 4.82 5.79
CA ALA A 67 26.18 4.49 6.91
C ALA A 67 25.56 5.72 7.59
N SER A 68 26.20 6.88 7.49
CA SER A 68 25.67 8.15 7.97
C SER A 68 26.31 9.34 7.29
N CYS A 69 25.56 10.43 7.16
CA CYS A 69 26.08 11.72 6.70
C CYS A 69 25.23 12.88 7.25
N SER A 70 25.61 14.10 6.93
CA SER A 70 24.86 15.31 7.31
C SER A 70 24.81 16.29 6.15
N GLY A 71 23.71 17.00 6.00
CA GLY A 71 23.52 18.00 4.94
C GLY A 71 22.12 17.94 4.37
N THR A 72 21.89 18.66 3.28
CA THR A 72 20.63 18.66 2.52
C THR A 72 20.53 17.52 1.51
N SER A 73 21.61 16.76 1.32
CA SER A 73 21.65 15.66 0.37
C SER A 73 22.59 14.54 0.80
N ALA A 74 22.30 13.34 0.30
CA ALA A 74 23.10 12.14 0.48
C ALA A 74 23.18 11.38 -0.84
N SER A 75 24.38 10.98 -1.26
CA SER A 75 24.55 9.95 -2.28
C SER A 75 24.76 8.63 -1.57
N TRP A 76 23.76 7.75 -1.63
CA TRP A 76 23.73 6.50 -0.87
C TRP A 76 23.64 5.30 -1.80
N THR A 77 24.54 4.34 -1.62
CA THR A 77 24.59 3.08 -2.35
C THR A 77 23.96 1.96 -1.53
N ALA A 78 22.97 1.29 -2.10
CA ALA A 78 22.27 0.18 -1.50
C ALA A 78 23.21 -1.02 -1.23
N PRO A 79 22.96 -1.80 -0.16
CA PRO A 79 23.60 -3.09 0.02
C PRO A 79 23.43 -4.00 -1.21
N ARG A 80 24.36 -4.93 -1.40
CA ARG A 80 24.20 -6.00 -2.42
C ARG A 80 23.20 -7.10 -2.04
N ARG A 81 22.69 -7.07 -0.81
CA ARG A 81 21.67 -8.00 -0.31
C ARG A 81 20.30 -7.34 -0.39
N HIS A 82 19.28 -8.11 -0.76
CA HIS A 82 17.88 -7.68 -0.74
C HIS A 82 17.33 -7.57 0.70
N GLY A 83 16.16 -6.95 0.83
CA GLY A 83 15.43 -6.74 2.09
C GLY A 83 15.26 -5.26 2.43
N VAL A 84 14.79 -4.98 3.64
CA VAL A 84 14.49 -3.60 4.08
C VAL A 84 15.67 -3.00 4.83
N VAL A 85 16.07 -1.79 4.43
CA VAL A 85 16.98 -0.90 5.17
C VAL A 85 16.17 0.27 5.72
N ARG A 86 16.50 0.73 6.93
CA ARG A 86 15.92 1.95 7.50
C ARG A 86 16.81 3.15 7.27
N LEU A 87 16.21 4.26 6.86
CA LEU A 87 16.80 5.59 6.84
C LEU A 87 16.13 6.44 7.92
N SER A 88 16.91 6.89 8.90
CA SER A 88 16.51 7.86 9.90
C SER A 88 16.99 9.24 9.49
N LEU A 89 16.06 10.17 9.29
CA LEU A 89 16.34 11.59 9.12
C LEU A 89 16.07 12.31 10.42
N SER A 90 16.98 13.18 10.83
CA SER A 90 16.79 14.01 12.04
C SER A 90 17.14 15.45 11.77
N SER A 91 16.18 16.34 12.01
CA SER A 91 16.35 17.78 12.07
C SER A 91 16.29 18.26 13.54
N ARG A 92 16.22 19.57 13.78
CA ARG A 92 16.01 20.10 15.14
C ARG A 92 14.60 19.83 15.67
N ASP A 93 13.62 19.77 14.77
CA ASP A 93 12.20 19.81 15.11
C ASP A 93 11.48 18.49 14.85
N ALA A 94 12.10 17.58 14.07
CA ALA A 94 11.47 16.33 13.65
C ALA A 94 12.48 15.18 13.49
N VAL A 95 11.96 13.96 13.64
CA VAL A 95 12.63 12.71 13.24
C VAL A 95 11.67 11.99 12.30
N GLN A 96 12.17 11.54 11.16
CA GLN A 96 11.38 10.79 10.17
C GLN A 96 12.13 9.53 9.75
N GLU A 97 11.43 8.40 9.77
CA GLU A 97 11.92 7.13 9.27
C GLU A 97 11.42 6.86 7.84
N TYR A 98 12.28 6.31 7.01
CA TYR A 98 11.96 5.82 5.68
C TYR A 98 12.41 4.36 5.52
N ALA A 99 11.58 3.55 4.87
CA ALA A 99 11.95 2.20 4.45
C ALA A 99 12.59 2.23 3.05
N LEU A 100 13.86 1.84 2.95
CA LEU A 100 14.55 1.61 1.68
C LEU A 100 14.46 0.12 1.35
N ILE A 101 13.61 -0.22 0.39
CA ILE A 101 13.29 -1.59 0.01
C ILE A 101 14.24 -2.05 -1.10
N ILE A 102 15.17 -2.94 -0.77
CA ILE A 102 16.12 -3.49 -1.73
C ILE A 102 15.50 -4.70 -2.42
N LEU A 103 15.27 -4.53 -3.73
CA LEU A 103 14.50 -5.44 -4.56
C LEU A 103 15.25 -6.74 -4.89
N VAL A 104 14.48 -7.80 -5.16
CA VAL A 104 14.93 -9.04 -5.78
C VAL A 104 14.65 -8.95 -7.28
N ASP A 105 15.71 -8.93 -8.11
CA ASP A 105 15.59 -8.94 -9.57
C ASP A 105 14.91 -10.24 -10.05
N ALA A 106 13.68 -10.09 -10.52
CA ALA A 106 12.83 -11.20 -10.94
C ALA A 106 13.03 -11.56 -12.42
N SER A 107 13.74 -10.72 -13.19
CA SER A 107 13.99 -10.95 -14.62
C SER A 107 14.84 -12.20 -14.90
N ARG A 108 15.52 -12.72 -13.87
CA ARG A 108 16.40 -13.90 -13.96
C ARG A 108 15.73 -15.18 -13.47
N TRP A 109 14.58 -15.06 -12.82
CA TRP A 109 13.86 -16.16 -12.17
C TRP A 109 13.26 -17.15 -13.18
N ARG A 110 13.19 -18.44 -12.81
CA ARG A 110 12.84 -19.55 -13.74
C ARG A 110 12.06 -20.71 -13.12
N THR A 111 11.78 -20.69 -11.83
CA THR A 111 11.09 -21.83 -11.18
C THR A 111 9.78 -21.36 -10.56
N THR A 112 8.95 -22.28 -10.11
CA THR A 112 7.66 -21.93 -9.48
C THR A 112 7.82 -21.33 -8.08
N THR A 113 9.02 -21.40 -7.48
CA THR A 113 9.22 -21.09 -6.04
C THR A 113 10.44 -20.23 -5.72
N LEU A 114 10.28 -18.97 -5.32
CA LEU A 114 11.41 -18.12 -4.92
C LEU A 114 11.80 -18.41 -3.46
N ASN A 115 13.00 -18.95 -3.21
CA ASN A 115 13.41 -19.43 -1.87
C ASN A 115 12.37 -20.33 -1.19
N SER A 116 11.79 -21.25 -1.96
CA SER A 116 10.70 -22.17 -1.55
C SER A 116 9.32 -21.53 -1.36
N TYR A 117 9.19 -20.20 -1.46
CA TYR A 117 7.88 -19.55 -1.47
C TYR A 117 7.25 -19.66 -2.87
N PRO A 118 6.01 -20.16 -2.99
CA PRO A 118 5.32 -20.31 -4.28
C PRO A 118 5.00 -18.96 -4.91
N ILE A 119 5.80 -18.56 -5.91
CA ILE A 119 5.57 -17.34 -6.69
C ILE A 119 4.87 -17.64 -8.03
N GLY A 120 4.78 -18.92 -8.40
CA GLY A 120 4.14 -19.38 -9.63
C GLY A 120 4.96 -19.12 -10.89
N LEU A 121 4.34 -19.42 -12.03
CA LEU A 121 4.84 -19.09 -13.36
C LEU A 121 3.90 -18.07 -13.99
N TYR A 122 4.47 -17.07 -14.66
CA TYR A 122 3.73 -16.01 -15.32
C TYR A 122 3.63 -16.30 -16.82
N GLY A 123 2.50 -15.97 -17.44
CA GLY A 123 2.28 -16.23 -18.86
C GLY A 123 2.37 -17.73 -19.18
N ASP A 124 3.08 -18.07 -20.26
CA ASP A 124 3.28 -19.47 -20.66
C ASP A 124 4.33 -20.22 -19.82
N GLY A 125 4.95 -19.55 -18.83
CA GLY A 125 6.03 -20.08 -18.01
C GLY A 125 7.35 -20.33 -18.74
N ASN A 126 7.41 -20.12 -20.06
CA ASN A 126 8.61 -20.29 -20.89
C ASN A 126 9.30 -18.95 -21.16
N SER A 127 8.51 -17.87 -21.23
CA SER A 127 8.97 -16.50 -21.40
C SER A 127 9.24 -15.83 -20.05
N ARG A 128 10.31 -15.04 -20.00
CA ARG A 128 10.62 -14.16 -18.84
C ARG A 128 10.02 -12.75 -18.99
N ARG A 129 9.46 -12.44 -20.16
CA ARG A 129 8.95 -11.09 -20.46
C ARG A 129 7.72 -10.75 -19.61
N ASP A 130 7.04 -11.80 -19.17
CA ASP A 130 5.78 -11.73 -18.44
C ASP A 130 6.00 -11.81 -16.92
N ASN A 131 7.25 -11.94 -16.44
CA ASN A 131 7.53 -11.82 -15.02
C ASN A 131 7.39 -10.35 -14.57
N PRO A 132 6.97 -10.10 -13.31
CA PRO A 132 7.20 -8.82 -12.67
C PRO A 132 8.67 -8.43 -12.78
N ALA A 133 8.96 -7.13 -12.88
CA ALA A 133 10.34 -6.66 -13.00
C ALA A 133 11.18 -7.05 -11.77
N ALA A 134 10.56 -6.99 -10.59
CA ALA A 134 11.18 -7.34 -9.32
C ALA A 134 10.14 -7.80 -8.30
N PHE A 135 10.65 -8.47 -7.26
CA PHE A 135 9.91 -8.79 -6.04
C PHE A 135 10.53 -8.09 -4.84
N ILE A 136 9.71 -7.86 -3.84
CA ILE A 136 10.12 -7.46 -2.49
C ILE A 136 10.21 -8.74 -1.66
N GLU A 137 11.36 -8.97 -1.03
CA GLU A 137 11.48 -9.98 0.02
C GLU A 137 10.87 -9.43 1.31
N MET A 138 9.88 -10.11 1.85
CA MET A 138 9.26 -9.76 3.13
C MET A 138 9.51 -10.88 4.14
N ARG A 139 10.14 -10.54 5.26
CA ARG A 139 10.22 -11.42 6.43
C ARG A 139 9.01 -11.18 7.32
N GLN A 140 8.75 -12.10 8.24
CA GLN A 140 7.63 -11.95 9.18
C GLN A 140 7.70 -10.63 9.97
N ALA A 141 8.92 -10.20 10.35
CA ALA A 141 9.13 -8.95 11.06
C ALA A 141 8.94 -7.68 10.20
N ASP A 142 8.88 -7.82 8.87
CA ASP A 142 8.76 -6.70 7.94
C ASP A 142 7.29 -6.33 7.65
N ALA A 143 6.32 -7.11 8.14
CA ALA A 143 4.89 -6.87 7.87
C ALA A 143 4.44 -5.45 8.27
N GLY A 144 4.95 -4.94 9.40
CA GLY A 144 4.64 -3.60 9.90
C GLY A 144 5.50 -2.47 9.32
N VAL A 145 6.33 -2.74 8.30
CA VAL A 145 7.12 -1.69 7.65
C VAL A 145 6.17 -0.70 6.98
N ARG A 146 6.19 0.56 7.42
CA ARG A 146 5.40 1.64 6.85
C ARG A 146 5.84 1.91 5.41
N LEU A 147 4.91 1.78 4.47
CA LEU A 147 5.08 2.22 3.10
C LEU A 147 4.71 3.69 2.95
N SER A 148 3.71 4.11 3.70
CA SER A 148 3.21 5.48 3.79
C SER A 148 2.53 5.71 5.15
N SER A 149 1.91 6.86 5.34
CA SER A 149 1.17 7.22 6.56
C SER A 149 0.15 6.14 6.95
N HIS A 150 -0.66 5.69 5.99
CA HIS A 150 -1.76 4.75 6.24
C HIS A 150 -1.37 3.31 5.98
N PHE A 151 -0.47 3.06 5.03
CA PHE A 151 -0.21 1.70 4.57
C PHE A 151 1.13 1.11 5.03
N THR A 152 1.12 -0.18 5.27
CA THR A 152 2.24 -1.04 5.62
C THR A 152 2.49 -2.10 4.54
N LEU A 153 3.69 -2.69 4.54
CA LEU A 153 4.09 -3.67 3.54
C LEU A 153 3.24 -4.95 3.60
N GLY A 154 2.87 -5.39 4.81
CA GLY A 154 2.12 -6.63 5.02
C GLY A 154 0.72 -6.60 4.41
N GLU A 155 0.09 -5.43 4.32
CA GLU A 155 -1.26 -5.26 3.75
C GLU A 155 -1.32 -5.56 2.25
N PHE A 156 -0.20 -5.44 1.54
CA PHE A 156 -0.13 -5.77 0.11
C PHE A 156 0.30 -7.21 -0.16
N LEU A 157 0.62 -7.98 0.87
CA LEU A 157 1.01 -9.39 0.72
C LEU A 157 -0.17 -10.21 0.18
N GLY A 158 0.12 -11.12 -0.74
CA GLY A 158 -0.89 -12.06 -1.24
C GLY A 158 -1.22 -13.16 -0.25
N HIS A 159 -2.36 -13.81 -0.42
CA HIS A 159 -2.83 -14.89 0.44
C HIS A 159 -2.25 -16.26 0.04
N THR A 160 -1.07 -16.28 -0.61
CA THR A 160 -0.45 -17.55 -0.98
C THR A 160 0.20 -18.16 0.27
N GLU A 161 -0.19 -19.38 0.62
CA GLU A 161 0.41 -20.08 1.76
C GLU A 161 1.91 -20.36 1.52
N GLY A 162 2.71 -20.23 2.56
CA GLY A 162 4.14 -20.53 2.48
C GLY A 162 4.92 -20.00 3.69
N CYS A 163 6.09 -20.59 3.93
CA CYS A 163 7.00 -20.12 4.96
C CYS A 163 7.65 -18.79 4.56
N TYR A 164 7.98 -17.96 5.56
CA TYR A 164 8.82 -16.78 5.35
C TYR A 164 10.27 -17.16 4.99
N PRO A 165 11.00 -16.32 4.23
CA PRO A 165 10.52 -15.07 3.63
C PRO A 165 9.50 -15.31 2.52
N GLN A 166 8.50 -14.44 2.45
CA GLN A 166 7.52 -14.41 1.38
C GLN A 166 7.86 -13.28 0.40
N TYR A 167 7.25 -13.31 -0.79
CA TYR A 167 7.57 -12.37 -1.86
C TYR A 167 6.32 -11.77 -2.46
N LEU A 168 6.39 -10.48 -2.78
CA LEU A 168 5.34 -9.73 -3.44
C LEU A 168 5.93 -8.76 -4.47
N ALA A 169 5.23 -8.55 -5.58
CA ALA A 169 5.46 -7.39 -6.42
C ALA A 169 4.63 -6.23 -5.88
N LEU A 170 5.17 -5.01 -5.88
CA LEU A 170 4.43 -3.80 -5.52
C LEU A 170 5.01 -2.60 -6.25
N ASP A 171 4.18 -1.91 -7.01
CA ASP A 171 4.49 -0.60 -7.57
C ASP A 171 4.11 0.45 -6.53
N LEU A 172 5.10 1.16 -6.00
CA LEU A 172 4.84 2.15 -4.97
C LEU A 172 3.84 3.21 -5.47
N ARG A 173 3.77 3.57 -6.75
CA ARG A 173 2.79 4.56 -7.25
C ARG A 173 1.33 4.19 -6.95
N LEU A 174 1.01 2.89 -6.78
CA LEU A 174 -0.28 2.44 -6.28
C LEU A 174 -0.57 2.99 -4.87
N VAL A 175 0.40 2.88 -3.97
CA VAL A 175 0.28 3.40 -2.60
C VAL A 175 0.14 4.94 -2.60
N ASP A 176 0.82 5.67 -3.48
CA ASP A 176 0.64 7.14 -3.58
C ASP A 176 -0.79 7.46 -4.03
N LYS A 177 -1.32 6.66 -4.96
CA LYS A 177 -2.68 6.80 -5.45
C LYS A 177 -3.72 6.53 -4.37
N LEU A 178 -3.50 5.52 -3.52
CA LEU A 178 -4.38 5.20 -2.40
C LEU A 178 -4.35 6.30 -1.33
N GLU A 179 -3.16 6.84 -0.99
CA GLU A 179 -3.04 8.00 -0.08
C GLU A 179 -3.75 9.25 -0.63
N THR A 180 -3.59 9.52 -1.93
CA THR A 180 -4.29 10.64 -2.58
C THR A 180 -5.80 10.43 -2.56
N LEU A 181 -6.26 9.20 -2.81
CA LEU A 181 -7.68 8.85 -2.75
C LEU A 181 -8.23 9.03 -1.34
N LEU A 182 -7.53 8.55 -0.31
CA LEU A 182 -7.94 8.71 1.08
C LEU A 182 -8.04 10.19 1.47
N SER A 183 -7.02 10.99 1.13
CA SER A 183 -7.07 12.45 1.33
C SER A 183 -8.28 13.08 0.61
N SER A 184 -8.59 12.63 -0.61
CA SER A 184 -9.71 13.16 -1.38
C SER A 184 -11.07 12.71 -0.81
N LEU A 185 -11.14 11.52 -0.21
CA LEU A 185 -12.32 11.04 0.50
C LEU A 185 -12.55 11.88 1.75
N GLY A 186 -11.49 12.16 2.53
CA GLY A 186 -11.54 13.00 3.73
C GLY A 186 -12.06 14.43 3.48
N GLU A 187 -11.88 14.98 2.29
CA GLU A 187 -12.50 16.27 1.92
C GLU A 187 -14.03 16.21 1.84
N SER A 188 -14.59 15.04 1.51
CA SER A 188 -16.03 14.80 1.42
C SER A 188 -16.59 14.11 2.67
N TYR A 189 -15.72 13.45 3.45
CA TYR A 189 -16.04 12.64 4.62
C TYR A 189 -15.30 13.15 5.87
N PRO A 190 -15.98 13.83 6.82
CA PRO A 190 -15.33 14.51 7.94
C PRO A 190 -14.96 13.57 9.09
N GLU A 191 -15.38 12.30 9.04
CA GLU A 191 -15.00 11.30 10.03
C GLU A 191 -13.63 10.71 9.66
N PRO A 192 -12.81 10.30 10.65
CA PRO A 192 -11.56 9.61 10.37
C PRO A 192 -11.83 8.38 9.49
N LEU A 193 -11.17 8.32 8.34
CA LEU A 193 -11.30 7.25 7.37
C LEU A 193 -10.00 6.44 7.30
N ASP A 194 -10.14 5.16 7.02
CA ASP A 194 -9.06 4.28 6.61
C ASP A 194 -9.41 3.58 5.28
N ILE A 195 -8.37 3.18 4.56
CA ILE A 195 -8.50 2.30 3.39
C ILE A 195 -7.89 0.95 3.76
N HIS A 196 -8.72 -0.08 3.81
CA HIS A 196 -8.24 -1.43 4.02
C HIS A 196 -7.94 -2.11 2.68
N VAL A 197 -6.75 -2.71 2.58
CA VAL A 197 -6.36 -3.52 1.42
C VAL A 197 -6.87 -4.95 1.62
N PHE A 198 -7.97 -5.28 0.93
CA PHE A 198 -8.52 -6.65 0.89
C PHE A 198 -7.60 -7.60 0.15
N SER A 199 -6.99 -7.13 -0.94
CA SER A 199 -6.10 -7.94 -1.76
C SER A 199 -5.13 -7.06 -2.54
N GLY A 200 -3.84 -7.13 -2.18
CA GLY A 200 -2.75 -6.55 -2.95
C GLY A 200 -2.22 -7.51 -4.02
N PHE A 201 -0.97 -7.93 -3.87
CA PHE A 201 -0.30 -8.85 -4.79
C PHE A 201 -0.99 -10.23 -4.84
N ARG A 202 -0.98 -10.86 -6.02
CA ARG A 202 -1.41 -12.26 -6.19
C ARG A 202 -0.36 -13.04 -6.96
N SER A 203 -0.02 -14.23 -6.48
CA SER A 203 0.70 -15.19 -7.32
C SER A 203 -0.26 -15.67 -8.44
N PRO A 204 0.26 -16.16 -9.58
CA PRO A 204 -0.56 -16.75 -10.64
C PRO A 204 -1.47 -17.87 -10.13
N GLU A 205 -0.94 -18.74 -9.26
CA GLU A 205 -1.69 -19.84 -8.65
C GLU A 205 -2.83 -19.32 -7.77
N TYR A 206 -2.56 -18.37 -6.87
CA TYR A 206 -3.59 -17.78 -6.04
C TYR A 206 -4.65 -17.05 -6.87
N ASN A 207 -4.24 -16.27 -7.87
CA ASN A 207 -5.16 -15.56 -8.78
C ASN A 207 -6.11 -16.53 -9.51
N SER A 208 -5.57 -17.67 -9.98
CA SER A 208 -6.38 -18.74 -10.59
C SER A 208 -7.33 -19.39 -9.58
N SER A 209 -6.86 -19.64 -8.34
CA SER A 209 -7.67 -20.28 -7.29
C SER A 209 -8.93 -19.50 -6.91
N ILE A 210 -8.91 -18.17 -7.06
CA ILE A 210 -10.07 -17.28 -6.83
C ILE A 210 -10.89 -17.02 -8.10
N GLY A 211 -10.69 -17.82 -9.15
CA GLY A 211 -11.46 -17.78 -10.40
C GLY A 211 -10.97 -16.78 -11.45
N ASN A 212 -9.76 -16.22 -11.29
CA ASN A 212 -9.14 -15.37 -12.31
C ASN A 212 -7.95 -16.08 -12.96
N GLU A 213 -8.18 -16.72 -14.09
CA GLU A 213 -7.15 -17.45 -14.85
C GLU A 213 -6.39 -16.55 -15.84
N THR A 214 -6.58 -15.23 -15.79
CA THR A 214 -5.96 -14.32 -16.75
C THR A 214 -4.57 -13.85 -16.32
N ASP A 215 -3.62 -13.86 -17.26
CA ASP A 215 -2.29 -13.26 -17.07
C ASP A 215 -2.29 -11.73 -17.16
N PHE A 216 -3.44 -11.12 -17.44
CA PHE A 216 -3.62 -9.67 -17.55
C PHE A 216 -4.04 -9.00 -16.23
N SER A 217 -4.20 -9.78 -15.17
CA SER A 217 -4.55 -9.26 -13.85
C SER A 217 -3.43 -8.38 -13.29
N ALA A 218 -3.74 -7.11 -13.03
CA ALA A 218 -2.77 -6.14 -12.52
C ALA A 218 -2.24 -6.48 -11.11
N HIS A 219 -2.95 -7.34 -10.36
CA HIS A 219 -2.49 -7.88 -9.08
C HIS A 219 -1.25 -8.76 -9.21
N LEU A 220 -1.10 -9.48 -10.34
CA LEU A 220 0.06 -10.33 -10.62
C LEU A 220 1.37 -9.52 -10.67
N TYR A 221 1.26 -8.25 -11.04
CA TYR A 221 2.40 -7.35 -11.25
C TYR A 221 2.55 -6.32 -10.14
N GLY A 222 1.78 -6.44 -9.04
CA GLY A 222 1.86 -5.51 -7.92
C GLY A 222 1.33 -4.11 -8.22
N THR A 223 0.52 -3.97 -9.27
CA THR A 223 0.01 -2.66 -9.71
C THR A 223 -1.44 -2.42 -9.34
N ALA A 224 -2.07 -3.35 -8.62
CA ALA A 224 -3.48 -3.26 -8.21
C ALA A 224 -3.68 -3.60 -6.73
N ALA A 225 -4.73 -3.02 -6.17
CA ALA A 225 -5.30 -3.38 -4.89
C ALA A 225 -6.83 -3.41 -5.00
N ASP A 226 -7.43 -4.39 -4.33
CA ASP A 226 -8.85 -4.36 -4.00
C ASP A 226 -8.97 -3.79 -2.59
N ILE A 227 -9.81 -2.77 -2.42
CA ILE A 227 -9.92 -2.00 -1.18
C ILE A 227 -11.35 -1.84 -0.70
N TRP A 228 -11.55 -1.62 0.59
CA TRP A 228 -12.76 -0.99 1.12
C TRP A 228 -12.39 0.21 2.01
N VAL A 229 -13.36 1.09 2.22
CA VAL A 229 -13.23 2.29 3.03
C VAL A 229 -14.06 2.12 4.28
N GLU A 230 -13.50 2.50 5.42
CA GLU A 230 -14.12 2.32 6.72
C GLU A 230 -13.73 3.48 7.65
N SER A 231 -14.68 3.94 8.45
CA SER A 231 -14.48 5.00 9.44
C SER A 231 -14.27 4.44 10.85
N PHE A 232 -13.77 5.30 11.73
CA PHE A 232 -13.60 4.94 13.13
C PHE A 232 -14.91 5.13 13.94
N PRO A 233 -15.30 4.16 14.81
CA PRO A 233 -14.60 2.92 15.13
C PRO A 233 -14.83 1.81 14.09
N PRO A 234 -13.82 0.98 13.80
CA PRO A 234 -13.94 -0.06 12.78
C PRO A 234 -14.93 -1.16 13.18
N ASN A 235 -15.72 -1.60 12.21
CA ASN A 235 -16.71 -2.68 12.24
C ASN A 235 -16.45 -3.79 11.19
N ASN A 236 -15.38 -3.70 10.40
CA ASN A 236 -15.01 -4.55 9.25
C ASN A 236 -16.05 -4.58 8.12
N LEU A 237 -16.74 -3.45 7.91
CA LEU A 237 -17.71 -3.26 6.85
C LEU A 237 -17.37 -1.97 6.10
N MET A 238 -17.62 -1.98 4.78
CA MET A 238 -17.52 -0.77 4.00
C MET A 238 -18.56 0.25 4.48
N ASP A 239 -18.17 1.51 4.59
CA ASP A 239 -19.08 2.58 4.95
C ASP A 239 -19.98 3.03 3.80
N ASP A 240 -21.11 3.66 4.18
CA ASP A 240 -21.97 4.49 3.32
C ASP A 240 -21.23 5.79 2.95
N VAL A 241 -20.21 5.66 2.09
CA VAL A 241 -19.34 6.76 1.65
C VAL A 241 -20.07 7.73 0.73
N ASP A 242 -21.13 7.29 0.03
CA ASP A 242 -21.95 8.16 -0.81
C ASP A 242 -23.10 8.86 -0.05
N ARG A 243 -23.35 8.45 1.20
CA ARG A 243 -24.34 8.98 2.16
C ARG A 243 -25.79 8.83 1.72
N ASN A 244 -26.10 7.76 0.99
CA ASN A 244 -27.45 7.44 0.58
C ASN A 244 -28.24 6.62 1.63
N LYS A 245 -27.62 6.31 2.78
CA LYS A 245 -28.13 5.47 3.89
C LYS A 245 -28.23 3.99 3.54
N ARG A 246 -27.39 3.51 2.63
CA ARG A 246 -27.28 2.11 2.24
C ARG A 246 -25.80 1.80 2.07
N ILE A 247 -25.43 0.56 2.36
CA ILE A 247 -24.10 0.03 2.05
C ILE A 247 -24.26 -0.86 0.83
N ASP A 248 -23.93 -0.34 -0.35
CA ASP A 248 -24.12 -1.04 -1.62
C ASP A 248 -23.07 -0.70 -2.69
N ILE A 249 -23.37 -0.99 -3.96
CA ILE A 249 -22.44 -0.74 -5.07
C ILE A 249 -22.31 0.76 -5.41
N GLY A 250 -23.24 1.60 -4.93
CA GLY A 250 -23.19 3.06 -5.04
C GLY A 250 -21.97 3.64 -4.34
N ASP A 251 -21.65 3.14 -3.15
CA ASP A 251 -20.45 3.49 -2.39
C ASP A 251 -19.18 3.25 -3.18
N GLY A 252 -19.06 2.05 -3.75
CA GLY A 252 -17.92 1.72 -4.61
C GLY A 252 -17.89 2.59 -5.87
N SER A 253 -19.06 2.91 -6.44
CA SER A 253 -19.15 3.77 -7.63
C SER A 253 -18.71 5.21 -7.33
N PHE A 254 -19.04 5.73 -6.15
CA PHE A 254 -18.57 7.03 -5.67
C PHE A 254 -17.04 7.07 -5.56
N ILE A 255 -16.43 6.03 -4.99
CA ILE A 255 -14.97 5.89 -4.89
C ILE A 255 -14.34 5.79 -6.29
N VAL A 256 -14.94 5.04 -7.22
CA VAL A 256 -14.48 4.96 -8.62
C VAL A 256 -14.51 6.34 -9.27
N ASP A 257 -15.60 7.08 -9.12
CA ASP A 257 -15.73 8.43 -9.69
C ASP A 257 -14.71 9.40 -9.09
N LEU A 258 -14.45 9.31 -7.78
CA LEU A 258 -13.40 10.08 -7.13
C LEU A 258 -12.02 9.70 -7.64
N THR A 259 -11.76 8.41 -7.81
CA THR A 259 -10.52 7.90 -8.44
C THR A 259 -10.34 8.49 -9.84
N ARG A 260 -11.41 8.57 -10.65
CA ARG A 260 -11.33 9.21 -11.97
C ARG A 260 -11.03 10.70 -11.90
N ARG A 261 -11.54 11.41 -10.89
CA ARG A 261 -11.24 12.84 -10.70
C ARG A 261 -9.76 13.08 -10.37
N ILE A 262 -9.18 12.30 -9.47
CA ILE A 262 -7.74 12.44 -9.10
C ILE A 262 -6.81 11.98 -10.23
N GLU A 263 -7.24 11.03 -11.07
CA GLU A 263 -6.51 10.67 -12.29
C GLU A 263 -6.56 11.81 -13.32
N ALA A 264 -7.72 12.43 -13.50
CA ALA A 264 -7.92 13.52 -14.45
C ALA A 264 -7.17 14.81 -14.05
N SER A 265 -6.93 15.04 -12.75
CA SER A 265 -6.07 16.14 -12.29
C SER A 265 -4.58 15.93 -12.60
N GLY A 266 -4.18 14.70 -12.96
CA GLY A 266 -2.79 14.33 -13.17
C GLY A 266 -2.00 14.12 -11.87
N SER A 267 -2.67 14.08 -10.72
CA SER A 267 -2.03 13.90 -9.41
C SER A 267 -1.51 12.48 -9.20
N VAL A 268 -2.13 11.50 -9.87
CA VAL A 268 -1.82 10.07 -9.74
C VAL A 268 -1.83 9.39 -11.11
N PRO A 269 -1.15 8.25 -11.30
CA PRO A 269 -1.20 7.52 -12.56
C PRO A 269 -2.60 6.98 -12.86
N VAL A 270 -2.97 7.07 -14.13
CA VAL A 270 -4.20 6.47 -14.68
C VAL A 270 -4.13 4.95 -14.60
N GLY A 271 -5.25 4.30 -14.27
CA GLY A 271 -5.36 2.85 -14.32
C GLY A 271 -6.80 2.33 -14.37
N GLY A 272 -6.99 1.08 -14.02
CA GLY A 272 -8.29 0.47 -13.84
C GLY A 272 -8.95 0.88 -12.52
N ALA A 273 -10.28 0.99 -12.55
CA ALA A 273 -11.08 1.19 -11.35
C ALA A 273 -12.48 0.60 -11.56
N SER A 274 -12.98 -0.21 -10.63
CA SER A 274 -14.34 -0.77 -10.68
C SER A 274 -14.85 -1.17 -9.30
N ALA A 275 -16.14 -0.93 -9.08
CA ALA A 275 -16.85 -1.29 -7.87
C ALA A 275 -17.40 -2.71 -7.95
N TYR A 276 -17.22 -3.49 -6.88
CA TYR A 276 -17.75 -4.84 -6.74
C TYR A 276 -18.76 -4.86 -5.61
N ARG A 277 -19.92 -5.46 -5.90
CA ARG A 277 -20.99 -5.63 -4.91
C ARG A 277 -20.59 -6.63 -3.83
N TRP A 278 -21.34 -6.61 -2.75
CA TRP A 278 -21.34 -7.67 -1.75
C TRP A 278 -21.75 -9.03 -2.35
N THR A 279 -21.01 -10.08 -1.98
CA THR A 279 -21.38 -11.49 -2.13
C THR A 279 -21.26 -12.23 -0.78
N PRO A 280 -21.87 -13.43 -0.62
CA PRO A 280 -21.62 -14.24 0.58
C PRO A 280 -20.15 -14.57 0.84
N GLN A 281 -19.27 -14.42 -0.16
CA GLN A 281 -17.84 -14.71 -0.07
C GLN A 281 -17.01 -13.50 0.39
N HIS A 282 -17.45 -12.27 0.11
CA HIS A 282 -16.72 -11.04 0.43
C HIS A 282 -17.66 -9.83 0.49
N GLY A 283 -17.37 -8.85 1.35
CA GLY A 283 -18.06 -7.55 1.37
C GLY A 283 -17.90 -6.76 0.06
N PRO A 284 -18.57 -5.60 -0.08
CA PRO A 284 -18.33 -4.72 -1.22
C PRO A 284 -16.87 -4.20 -1.18
N PHE A 285 -16.27 -4.02 -2.35
CA PHE A 285 -14.92 -3.51 -2.48
C PHE A 285 -14.73 -2.77 -3.80
N VAL A 286 -13.64 -2.03 -3.92
CA VAL A 286 -13.26 -1.31 -5.14
C VAL A 286 -11.90 -1.81 -5.60
N HIS A 287 -11.84 -2.27 -6.85
CA HIS A 287 -10.58 -2.52 -7.51
C HIS A 287 -9.98 -1.19 -7.97
N ILE A 288 -8.69 -0.98 -7.71
CA ILE A 288 -7.90 0.17 -8.20
C ILE A 288 -6.54 -0.31 -8.66
N ASP A 289 -6.09 0.17 -9.81
CA ASP A 289 -4.74 -0.10 -10.29
C ASP A 289 -4.05 1.10 -10.95
N VAL A 290 -2.78 0.94 -11.32
CA VAL A 290 -1.93 1.96 -11.94
C VAL A 290 -1.37 1.51 -13.31
N ARG A 291 -2.14 0.71 -14.07
CA ARG A 291 -1.71 0.10 -15.36
C ARG A 291 -1.38 1.07 -16.50
N GLY A 292 -1.51 2.38 -16.28
CA GLY A 292 -1.20 3.44 -17.25
C GLY A 292 -2.31 3.70 -18.29
N ARG A 293 -3.46 3.02 -18.19
CA ARG A 293 -4.60 3.22 -19.08
C ARG A 293 -5.93 2.95 -18.35
N PRO A 294 -7.01 3.66 -18.69
CA PRO A 294 -8.32 3.40 -18.11
C PRO A 294 -8.78 1.96 -18.41
N ALA A 295 -9.32 1.31 -17.40
CA ALA A 295 -10.01 0.02 -17.54
C ALA A 295 -11.16 -0.04 -16.53
N SER A 296 -12.21 -0.77 -16.90
CA SER A 296 -13.30 -1.13 -16.01
C SER A 296 -13.78 -2.54 -16.34
N TRP A 297 -14.36 -3.20 -15.35
CA TRP A 297 -14.96 -4.52 -15.50
C TRP A 297 -16.45 -4.40 -15.24
N GLN A 298 -17.25 -5.11 -16.04
CA GLN A 298 -18.69 -5.16 -15.82
C GLN A 298 -18.97 -5.98 -14.56
N THR A 299 -19.26 -5.28 -13.47
CA THR A 299 -19.94 -5.86 -12.32
C THR A 299 -21.43 -5.77 -12.57
N GLN A 300 -22.14 -6.90 -12.46
CA GLN A 300 -23.60 -6.89 -12.60
C GLN A 300 -24.19 -5.95 -11.54
N LEU A 301 -24.88 -4.90 -11.99
CA LEU A 301 -25.60 -3.91 -11.16
C LEU A 301 -26.83 -4.49 -10.43
N ASN A 302 -26.97 -5.81 -10.37
CA ASN A 302 -28.12 -6.43 -9.74
C ASN A 302 -28.04 -6.19 -8.23
N LEU A 303 -29.00 -5.41 -7.72
CA LEU A 303 -29.21 -5.17 -6.29
C LEU A 303 -29.21 -6.50 -5.53
N VAL A 304 -28.53 -6.53 -4.38
CA VAL A 304 -28.71 -7.63 -3.43
C VAL A 304 -30.19 -7.62 -3.00
N PRO A 305 -30.90 -8.76 -2.99
CA PRO A 305 -32.30 -8.81 -2.57
C PRO A 305 -32.54 -8.26 -1.15
N ASP A 306 -31.50 -8.24 -0.32
CA ASP A 306 -31.48 -7.69 1.03
C ASP A 306 -30.13 -6.97 1.28
N PRO A 307 -30.01 -5.65 1.02
CA PRO A 307 -28.87 -4.88 1.52
C PRO A 307 -28.96 -4.87 3.06
N VAL A 308 -27.86 -5.19 3.75
CA VAL A 308 -27.82 -4.96 5.20
C VAL A 308 -27.83 -3.45 5.43
N ILE A 309 -28.84 -3.02 6.17
CA ILE A 309 -29.00 -1.67 6.72
C ILE A 309 -28.33 -1.64 8.08
#